data_AF-A0A370HLI5-F1
#
_entry.id   AF-A0A370HLI5-F1
#
_cell.length_a   1.000
_cell.length_b   1.000
_cell.length_c   1.000
_cell.angle_alpha   90.00
_cell.angle_beta   90.00
_cell.angle_gamma   90.00
#
_symmetry.space_group_name_H-M   'P 1'
#
loop_
_entity.id
_entity.type
_entity.pdbx_description
1 polymer ?
#
loop_
_entity_poly.entity_id
_entity_poly.type
_entity_poly.pdbx_seq_one_letter_code
_entity_poly.pdbx_strand_id
1 'polypeptide(L)'
;MTGSDNRFGDPRVEVVRGAEASALLRDPDFQRAWSALSATCIWGTPCQTWAFADAWLSAYATRYEPLLLIQKDQAGLVGLLPLAIEKPSGLIVHVGAHQAEYQVWLATEENANSFIESALDALAAAYPGRRLELQYLPPGSPVGWCEPSRRWGKRALLQEKKLPLLALGPGSAVEESLRKKSNKSRINRLRKLGPLELIRIQTREQLSAVIDTIADYCDFRQGAINSTLPFRDDPFKKEFCLRLIERPETTHASVLMLGNKIVAANIGLLNRASVSLGIVVHSPFLAEHSPGKILILLLAQELGKQGFSDLDLTPGGDLYKDRSADHYDTVYIVRLFFSRSNYVLEAIKAYLRSAAIQKLKRTNPAIAAHLKAVSRNGFRSLFARTISTPLRAGVKQRKPISYKLSAEQARQYSSCSAFRKNCISDLLCYEPITRRDRSKAEFLLDAARNLEAGAQAYTLVEDGVLLHCGWTSRPETTGSNADEATPAGSSTCVIWDDFTHPKGRSKGLIKMCLEQRLHDAAMLHEIEEIVVKCDAGGDLINGLNERKCDEWSTADCDPLPTP
;
A
#
# COMPACT_ATOMS: atom_id res chain seq x y z
N MET A 1 -13.13 -63.85 -27.05
CA MET A 1 -13.71 -62.59 -26.55
C MET A 1 -13.09 -62.26 -25.20
N THR A 2 -11.96 -61.57 -25.19
CA THR A 2 -11.37 -60.89 -24.02
C THR A 2 -10.39 -59.84 -24.58
N GLY A 3 -10.95 -58.80 -25.18
CA GLY A 3 -10.21 -57.61 -25.57
C GLY A 3 -10.44 -56.53 -24.50
N SER A 4 -9.52 -56.43 -23.55
CA SER A 4 -9.43 -55.30 -22.62
C SER A 4 -8.07 -54.63 -22.80
N ASP A 5 -7.83 -54.10 -23.99
CA ASP A 5 -6.72 -53.18 -24.25
C ASP A 5 -7.24 -51.75 -24.04
N ASN A 6 -7.57 -51.42 -22.79
CA ASN A 6 -7.97 -50.06 -22.41
C ASN A 6 -6.73 -49.29 -21.92
N ARG A 7 -5.78 -49.06 -22.85
CA ARG A 7 -4.67 -48.13 -22.67
C ARG A 7 -5.18 -46.68 -22.84
N PHE A 8 -6.10 -46.25 -21.99
CA PHE A 8 -6.29 -44.83 -21.74
C PHE A 8 -5.16 -44.42 -20.79
N GLY A 9 -4.06 -43.92 -21.37
CA GLY A 9 -2.98 -43.35 -20.56
C GLY A 9 -3.55 -42.21 -19.73
N ASP A 10 -3.26 -42.20 -18.43
CA ASP A 10 -3.64 -41.10 -17.54
C ASP A 10 -3.30 -39.74 -18.19
N PRO A 11 -4.23 -38.78 -18.18
CA PRO A 11 -4.04 -37.49 -18.82
C PRO A 11 -2.76 -36.83 -18.28
N ARG A 12 -1.77 -36.66 -19.16
CA ARG A 12 -0.45 -36.11 -18.80
C ARG A 12 -0.50 -34.59 -18.72
N VAL A 13 0.22 -34.03 -17.75
CA VAL A 13 0.45 -32.58 -17.67
C VAL A 13 1.53 -32.18 -18.67
N GLU A 14 1.19 -31.25 -19.56
CA GLU A 14 2.07 -30.60 -20.51
C GLU A 14 2.68 -29.33 -19.88
N VAL A 15 3.97 -29.09 -20.11
CA VAL A 15 4.67 -27.88 -19.64
C VAL A 15 5.03 -27.01 -20.84
N VAL A 16 4.33 -25.89 -21.00
CA VAL A 16 4.48 -24.98 -22.14
C VAL A 16 5.12 -23.68 -21.67
N ARG A 17 6.13 -23.16 -22.38
CA ARG A 17 6.92 -21.98 -21.96
C ARG A 17 7.14 -20.97 -23.08
N GLY A 18 7.36 -19.72 -22.68
CA GLY A 18 7.98 -18.71 -23.55
C GLY A 18 7.11 -18.41 -24.76
N ALA A 19 7.69 -18.45 -25.96
CA ALA A 19 6.99 -18.14 -27.20
C ALA A 19 5.79 -19.07 -27.47
N GLU A 20 5.89 -20.35 -27.12
CA GLU A 20 4.81 -21.33 -27.28
C GLU A 20 3.65 -21.02 -26.32
N ALA A 21 3.96 -20.73 -25.05
CA ALA A 21 2.95 -20.31 -24.09
C ALA A 21 2.33 -18.96 -24.48
N SER A 22 3.12 -18.02 -25.02
CA SER A 22 2.61 -16.78 -25.59
C SER A 22 1.71 -16.99 -26.80
N ALA A 23 1.96 -18.01 -27.63
CA ALA A 23 1.10 -18.36 -28.75
C ALA A 23 -0.24 -18.91 -28.24
N LEU A 24 -0.22 -19.83 -27.27
CA LEU A 24 -1.44 -20.34 -26.63
C LEU A 24 -2.27 -19.22 -25.96
N LEU A 25 -1.63 -18.26 -25.29
CA LEU A 25 -2.33 -17.13 -24.67
C LEU A 25 -3.12 -16.27 -25.68
N ARG A 26 -2.71 -16.27 -26.95
CA ARG A 26 -3.37 -15.57 -28.05
C ARG A 26 -4.38 -16.44 -28.81
N ASP A 27 -4.41 -17.74 -28.56
CA ASP A 27 -5.33 -18.68 -29.20
C ASP A 27 -6.75 -18.52 -28.64
N PRO A 28 -7.75 -18.08 -29.45
CA PRO A 28 -9.11 -17.90 -28.99
C PRO A 28 -9.77 -19.16 -28.43
N ASP A 29 -9.40 -20.36 -28.92
CA ASP A 29 -9.93 -21.61 -28.39
C ASP A 29 -9.42 -21.89 -26.99
N PHE A 30 -8.12 -21.69 -26.77
CA PHE A 30 -7.52 -21.83 -25.45
C PHE A 30 -8.07 -20.78 -24.47
N GLN A 31 -8.31 -19.55 -24.91
CA GLN A 31 -8.94 -18.49 -24.10
C GLN A 31 -10.34 -18.89 -23.63
N ARG A 32 -11.17 -19.44 -24.53
CA ARG A 32 -12.51 -19.94 -24.20
C ARG A 32 -12.43 -21.11 -23.21
N ALA A 33 -11.55 -22.07 -23.45
CA ALA A 33 -11.36 -23.23 -22.57
C ALA A 33 -10.88 -22.82 -21.17
N TRP A 34 -9.93 -21.89 -21.08
CA TRP A 34 -9.47 -21.33 -19.81
C TRP A 34 -10.63 -20.63 -19.08
N SER A 35 -11.34 -19.75 -19.76
CA SER A 35 -12.46 -19.01 -19.16
C SER A 35 -13.55 -19.96 -18.65
N ALA A 36 -13.88 -21.01 -19.41
CA ALA A 36 -14.82 -22.04 -19.00
C ALA A 36 -14.35 -22.80 -17.74
N LEU A 37 -13.09 -23.25 -17.71
CA LEU A 37 -12.52 -23.93 -16.53
C LEU A 37 -12.47 -22.99 -15.31
N SER A 38 -12.14 -21.72 -15.50
CA SER A 38 -12.14 -20.73 -14.42
C SER A 38 -13.52 -20.49 -13.84
N ALA A 39 -14.57 -20.53 -14.68
CA ALA A 39 -15.95 -20.35 -14.24
C ALA A 39 -16.45 -21.54 -13.40
N THR A 40 -16.04 -22.76 -13.72
CA THR A 40 -16.48 -23.98 -13.03
C THR A 40 -15.61 -24.35 -11.82
N CYS A 41 -14.36 -23.91 -11.77
CA CYS A 41 -13.44 -24.21 -10.68
C CYS A 41 -13.86 -23.51 -9.37
N ILE A 42 -14.41 -24.25 -8.41
CA ILE A 42 -15.03 -23.69 -7.19
C ILE A 42 -14.09 -22.86 -6.31
N TRP A 43 -12.79 -23.13 -6.32
CA TRP A 43 -11.77 -22.36 -5.59
C TRP A 43 -11.04 -21.34 -6.48
N GLY A 44 -11.41 -21.20 -7.76
CA GLY A 44 -10.80 -20.23 -8.66
C GLY A 44 -11.10 -18.79 -8.23
N THR A 45 -10.14 -17.89 -8.41
CA THR A 45 -10.31 -16.45 -8.16
C THR A 45 -10.03 -15.65 -9.44
N PRO A 46 -10.30 -14.34 -9.46
CA PRO A 46 -9.99 -13.49 -10.60
C PRO A 46 -8.51 -13.54 -11.00
N CYS A 47 -7.61 -13.80 -10.04
CA CYS A 47 -6.16 -13.91 -10.28
C CYS A 47 -5.78 -15.10 -11.18
N GLN A 48 -6.67 -16.08 -11.36
CA GLN A 48 -6.47 -17.24 -12.21
C GLN A 48 -7.21 -17.12 -13.54
N THR A 49 -7.95 -16.04 -13.80
CA THR A 49 -8.66 -15.86 -15.08
C THR A 49 -7.68 -15.55 -16.21
N TRP A 50 -8.06 -15.88 -17.45
CA TRP A 50 -7.29 -15.46 -18.62
C TRP A 50 -7.15 -13.93 -18.69
N ALA A 51 -8.22 -13.19 -18.38
CA ALA A 51 -8.23 -11.73 -18.42
C ALA A 51 -7.17 -11.10 -17.50
N PHE A 52 -7.06 -11.59 -16.26
CA PHE A 52 -6.01 -11.17 -15.34
C PHE A 52 -4.62 -11.58 -15.83
N ALA A 53 -4.48 -12.82 -16.30
CA ALA A 53 -3.21 -13.35 -16.77
C ALA A 53 -2.66 -12.56 -17.98
N ASP A 54 -3.52 -12.27 -18.95
CA ASP A 54 -3.19 -11.47 -20.13
C ASP A 54 -2.83 -10.03 -19.75
N ALA A 55 -3.62 -9.38 -18.88
CA ALA A 55 -3.32 -8.02 -18.42
C ALA A 55 -1.95 -7.94 -17.73
N TRP A 56 -1.65 -8.90 -16.85
CA TRP A 56 -0.38 -8.95 -16.13
C TRP A 56 0.80 -9.30 -17.04
N LEU A 57 0.71 -10.38 -17.82
CA LEU A 57 1.79 -10.81 -18.70
C LEU A 57 2.09 -9.76 -19.78
N SER A 58 1.07 -9.03 -20.27
CA SER A 58 1.27 -7.92 -21.20
C SER A 58 1.99 -6.75 -20.56
N ALA A 59 1.58 -6.33 -19.35
CA ALA A 59 2.24 -5.23 -18.64
C ALA A 59 3.69 -5.58 -18.24
N TYR A 60 3.94 -6.84 -17.89
CA TYR A 60 5.22 -7.30 -17.35
C TYR A 60 6.04 -8.14 -18.34
N ALA A 61 5.72 -8.12 -19.65
CA ALA A 61 6.32 -8.97 -20.68
C ALA A 61 7.84 -8.84 -20.80
N THR A 62 8.41 -7.69 -20.42
CA THR A 62 9.86 -7.46 -20.43
C THR A 62 10.57 -8.17 -19.27
N ARG A 63 9.89 -8.33 -18.12
CA ARG A 63 10.44 -8.92 -16.89
C ARG A 63 10.15 -10.40 -16.74
N TYR A 64 9.01 -10.86 -17.25
CA TYR A 64 8.56 -12.25 -17.10
C TYR A 64 8.31 -12.91 -18.45
N GLU A 65 8.50 -14.22 -18.48
CA GLU A 65 8.04 -15.09 -19.56
C GLU A 65 6.93 -16.03 -19.04
N PRO A 66 5.90 -16.36 -19.84
CA PRO A 66 4.84 -17.26 -19.41
C PRO A 66 5.32 -18.70 -19.29
N LEU A 67 4.78 -19.42 -18.30
CA LEU A 67 4.96 -20.85 -18.08
C LEU A 67 3.60 -21.45 -17.72
N LEU A 68 3.04 -22.29 -18.57
CA LEU A 68 1.73 -22.92 -18.37
C LEU A 68 1.90 -24.40 -18.14
N LEU A 69 1.20 -24.93 -17.14
CA LEU A 69 1.05 -26.36 -16.93
C LEU A 69 -0.38 -26.72 -17.25
N ILE A 70 -0.56 -27.59 -18.24
CA ILE A 70 -1.84 -27.81 -18.89
C ILE A 70 -2.17 -29.29 -18.81
N GLN A 71 -3.39 -29.62 -18.37
CA GLN A 71 -3.93 -30.96 -18.50
C GLN A 71 -5.20 -30.90 -19.33
N LYS A 72 -5.25 -31.75 -20.36
CA LYS A 72 -6.42 -31.91 -21.23
C LYS A 72 -6.92 -33.35 -21.17
N ASP A 73 -8.21 -33.53 -21.30
CA ASP A 73 -8.86 -34.82 -21.55
C ASP A 73 -9.57 -34.79 -22.92
N GLN A 74 -10.50 -35.73 -23.14
CA GLN A 74 -11.29 -35.76 -24.38
C GLN A 74 -12.30 -34.60 -24.50
N ALA A 75 -12.74 -34.06 -23.36
CA ALA A 75 -13.73 -32.99 -23.29
C ALA A 75 -13.11 -31.58 -23.33
N GLY A 76 -11.82 -31.45 -23.01
CA GLY A 76 -11.06 -30.22 -23.16
C GLY A 76 -10.07 -29.97 -22.03
N LEU A 77 -9.93 -28.71 -21.63
CA LEU A 77 -9.02 -28.29 -20.56
C LEU A 77 -9.60 -28.66 -19.19
N VAL A 78 -8.91 -29.55 -18.46
CA VAL A 78 -9.36 -30.04 -17.14
C VAL A 78 -8.47 -29.60 -15.99
N GLY A 79 -7.28 -29.06 -16.29
CA GLY A 79 -6.34 -28.54 -15.30
C GLY A 79 -5.43 -27.47 -15.90
N LEU A 80 -5.20 -26.40 -15.15
CA LEU A 80 -4.32 -25.31 -15.52
C LEU A 80 -3.64 -24.68 -14.30
N LEU A 81 -2.30 -24.58 -14.35
CA LEU A 81 -1.54 -23.77 -13.39
C LEU A 81 -0.77 -22.68 -14.16
N PRO A 82 -1.25 -21.43 -14.12
CA PRO A 82 -0.60 -20.32 -14.80
C PRO A 82 0.57 -19.78 -13.96
N LEU A 83 1.79 -19.97 -14.46
CA LEU A 83 3.02 -19.48 -13.85
C LEU A 83 3.75 -18.53 -14.80
N ALA A 84 4.80 -17.91 -14.26
CA ALA A 84 5.75 -17.13 -15.02
C ALA A 84 7.16 -17.34 -14.47
N ILE A 85 8.15 -17.13 -15.33
CA ILE A 85 9.57 -17.14 -14.94
C ILE A 85 10.09 -15.71 -15.02
N GLU A 86 10.65 -15.22 -13.93
CA GLU A 86 11.34 -13.94 -13.90
C GLU A 86 12.66 -14.05 -14.68
N LYS A 87 12.79 -13.32 -15.79
CA LYS A 87 13.93 -13.48 -16.72
C LYS A 87 15.29 -13.26 -16.06
N PRO A 88 15.51 -12.24 -15.19
CA PRO A 88 16.80 -12.05 -14.53
C PRO A 88 17.22 -13.18 -13.57
N SER A 89 16.28 -13.77 -12.83
CA SER A 89 16.60 -14.68 -11.70
C SER A 89 16.27 -16.16 -12.00
N GLY A 90 15.48 -16.41 -13.04
CA GLY A 90 14.86 -17.70 -13.30
C GLY A 90 13.90 -18.15 -12.19
N LEU A 91 13.41 -17.22 -11.36
CA LEU A 91 12.45 -17.53 -10.30
C LEU A 91 11.09 -17.85 -10.92
N ILE A 92 10.51 -18.99 -10.51
CA ILE A 92 9.16 -19.38 -10.89
C ILE A 92 8.18 -18.74 -9.91
N VAL A 93 7.21 -18.01 -10.44
CA VAL A 93 6.14 -17.35 -9.68
C VAL A 93 4.79 -17.69 -10.29
N HIS A 94 3.71 -17.57 -9.51
CA HIS A 94 2.37 -17.55 -10.09
C HIS A 94 2.21 -16.31 -11.00
N VAL A 95 1.39 -16.40 -12.05
CA VAL A 95 1.02 -15.21 -12.85
C VAL A 95 0.38 -14.15 -11.95
N GLY A 96 0.88 -12.91 -12.01
CA GLY A 96 0.53 -11.87 -11.06
C GLY A 96 1.59 -11.62 -10.00
N ALA A 97 2.42 -12.62 -9.69
CA ALA A 97 3.39 -12.57 -8.59
C ALA A 97 2.75 -11.95 -7.33
N HIS A 98 3.42 -10.99 -6.69
CA HIS A 98 2.90 -10.29 -5.52
C HIS A 98 1.68 -9.37 -5.79
N GLN A 99 1.27 -9.17 -7.05
CA GLN A 99 0.03 -8.45 -7.40
C GLN A 99 -1.20 -9.37 -7.41
N ALA A 100 -1.01 -10.69 -7.49
CA ALA A 100 -2.06 -11.67 -7.29
C ALA A 100 -2.12 -12.02 -5.79
N GLU A 101 -3.17 -11.53 -5.12
CA GLU A 101 -3.38 -11.82 -3.70
C GLU A 101 -3.58 -13.32 -3.49
N TYR A 102 -4.43 -13.94 -4.32
CA TYR A 102 -4.71 -15.38 -4.29
C TYR A 102 -4.01 -16.11 -5.43
N GLN A 103 -3.21 -17.12 -5.11
CA GLN A 103 -2.42 -17.88 -6.08
C GLN A 103 -2.77 -19.36 -5.98
N VAL A 104 -3.53 -19.88 -6.94
CA VAL A 104 -3.98 -21.28 -6.96
C VAL A 104 -4.02 -21.79 -8.40
N TRP A 105 -4.16 -23.11 -8.59
CA TRP A 105 -4.43 -23.69 -9.89
C TRP A 105 -5.94 -23.74 -10.17
N LEU A 106 -6.30 -23.92 -11.43
CA LEU A 106 -7.64 -24.30 -11.85
C LEU A 106 -7.66 -25.79 -12.16
N ALA A 107 -8.71 -26.49 -11.75
CA ALA A 107 -9.01 -27.85 -12.20
C ALA A 107 -10.50 -28.15 -12.03
N THR A 108 -10.97 -29.20 -12.69
CA THR A 108 -12.28 -29.78 -12.34
C THR A 108 -12.21 -30.40 -10.93
N GLU A 109 -13.35 -30.58 -10.28
CA GLU A 109 -13.40 -31.11 -8.91
C GLU A 109 -12.78 -32.52 -8.83
N GLU A 110 -13.01 -33.35 -9.85
CA GLU A 110 -12.48 -34.71 -9.95
C GLU A 110 -10.95 -34.73 -10.10
N ASN A 111 -10.39 -33.71 -10.76
CA ASN A 111 -8.96 -33.61 -11.04
C ASN A 111 -8.20 -32.72 -10.04
N ALA A 112 -8.89 -32.17 -9.05
CA ALA A 112 -8.38 -31.18 -8.11
C ALA A 112 -6.98 -31.49 -7.52
N ASN A 113 -6.84 -32.64 -6.85
CA ASN A 113 -5.57 -33.06 -6.23
C ASN A 113 -4.62 -33.72 -7.23
N SER A 114 -5.13 -34.55 -8.16
CA SER A 114 -4.30 -35.31 -9.11
C SER A 114 -3.59 -34.38 -10.10
N PHE A 115 -4.27 -33.32 -10.56
CA PHE A 115 -3.68 -32.32 -11.43
C PHE A 115 -2.50 -31.62 -10.75
N ILE A 116 -2.69 -31.08 -9.54
CA ILE A 116 -1.62 -30.32 -8.87
C ILE A 116 -0.42 -31.22 -8.55
N GLU A 117 -0.62 -32.46 -8.09
CA GLU A 117 0.50 -33.38 -7.86
C GLU A 117 1.29 -33.65 -9.15
N SER A 118 0.59 -33.90 -10.27
CA SER A 118 1.21 -34.14 -11.58
C SER A 118 1.92 -32.90 -12.14
N ALA A 119 1.33 -31.73 -11.93
CA ALA A 119 1.89 -30.44 -12.30
C ALA A 119 3.19 -30.15 -11.55
N LEU A 120 3.21 -30.40 -10.24
CA LEU A 120 4.41 -30.24 -9.43
C LEU A 120 5.50 -31.26 -9.80
N ASP A 121 5.12 -32.47 -10.23
CA ASP A 121 6.07 -33.46 -10.72
C ASP A 121 6.76 -33.00 -12.01
N ALA A 122 5.96 -32.51 -12.96
CA ALA A 122 6.46 -31.96 -14.21
C ALA A 122 7.40 -30.76 -13.94
N LEU A 123 7.05 -29.88 -13.00
CA LEU A 123 7.91 -28.78 -12.57
C LEU A 123 9.20 -29.25 -11.90
N ALA A 124 9.14 -30.23 -11.01
CA ALA A 124 10.33 -30.72 -10.33
C ALA A 124 11.31 -31.40 -11.29
N ALA A 125 10.78 -32.07 -12.33
CA ALA A 125 11.57 -32.64 -13.40
C ALA A 125 12.21 -31.55 -14.28
N ALA A 126 11.44 -30.52 -14.67
CA ALA A 126 11.93 -29.44 -15.54
C ALA A 126 12.84 -28.43 -14.82
N TYR A 127 12.64 -28.23 -13.51
CA TYR A 127 13.31 -27.20 -12.71
C TYR A 127 13.84 -27.76 -11.38
N PRO A 128 14.76 -28.75 -11.42
CA PRO A 128 15.26 -29.39 -10.21
C PRO A 128 15.91 -28.38 -9.27
N GLY A 129 15.68 -28.57 -7.96
CA GLY A 129 16.25 -27.71 -6.92
C GLY A 129 15.60 -26.34 -6.77
N ARG A 130 14.67 -25.94 -7.64
CA ARG A 130 13.89 -24.71 -7.48
C ARG A 130 12.79 -24.87 -6.42
N ARG A 131 12.07 -23.78 -6.18
CA ARG A 131 10.92 -23.69 -5.29
C ARG A 131 9.80 -22.90 -5.93
N LEU A 132 8.57 -23.17 -5.51
CA LEU A 132 7.38 -22.41 -5.85
C LEU A 132 6.71 -21.98 -4.53
N GLU A 133 6.31 -20.72 -4.44
CA GLU A 133 5.47 -20.24 -3.35
C GLU A 133 4.13 -19.82 -3.95
N LEU A 134 3.05 -20.35 -3.39
CA LEU A 134 1.69 -19.93 -3.69
C LEU A 134 1.20 -19.10 -2.51
N GLN A 135 1.07 -17.80 -2.75
CA GLN A 135 0.56 -16.83 -1.79
C GLN A 135 -0.96 -16.94 -1.71
N TYR A 136 -1.46 -17.22 -0.51
CA TYR A 136 -2.88 -17.38 -0.17
C TYR A 136 -3.68 -18.25 -1.17
N LEU A 137 -3.74 -19.54 -0.90
CA LEU A 137 -4.77 -20.41 -1.46
C LEU A 137 -6.13 -19.93 -0.91
N PRO A 138 -7.10 -19.59 -1.78
CA PRO A 138 -8.42 -19.13 -1.36
C PRO A 138 -9.20 -20.23 -0.62
N PRO A 139 -10.28 -19.86 0.10
CA PRO A 139 -11.15 -20.83 0.76
C PRO A 139 -11.64 -21.91 -0.20
N GLY A 140 -11.76 -23.15 0.28
CA GLY A 140 -12.16 -24.31 -0.53
C GLY A 140 -11.07 -24.89 -1.43
N SER A 141 -9.86 -24.30 -1.46
CA SER A 141 -8.74 -24.88 -2.21
C SER A 141 -8.37 -26.27 -1.69
N PRO A 142 -8.16 -27.27 -2.56
CA PRO A 142 -7.70 -28.59 -2.15
C PRO A 142 -6.31 -28.52 -1.53
N VAL A 143 -6.15 -28.95 -0.28
CA VAL A 143 -4.84 -29.00 0.41
C VAL A 143 -4.43 -30.40 0.85
N GLY A 144 -5.28 -31.41 0.59
CA GLY A 144 -5.02 -32.80 1.01
C GLY A 144 -3.72 -33.38 0.45
N TRP A 145 -3.30 -32.96 -0.74
CA TRP A 145 -2.01 -33.34 -1.35
C TRP A 145 -0.77 -32.88 -0.54
N CYS A 146 -0.93 -31.93 0.39
CA CYS A 146 0.11 -31.50 1.33
C CYS A 146 0.22 -32.38 2.59
N GLU A 147 -0.68 -33.35 2.80
CA GLU A 147 -0.63 -34.21 3.98
C GLU A 147 0.69 -35.02 4.06
N PRO A 148 1.26 -35.25 5.26
CA PRO A 148 2.53 -35.97 5.39
C PRO A 148 2.56 -37.40 4.80
N SER A 149 1.39 -38.03 4.69
CA SER A 149 1.17 -39.34 4.06
C SER A 149 1.23 -39.29 2.53
N ARG A 150 0.97 -38.12 1.93
CA ARG A 150 1.01 -37.88 0.49
C ARG A 150 2.41 -37.59 0.01
N ARG A 151 2.60 -37.72 -1.30
CA ARG A 151 3.89 -37.56 -1.97
C ARG A 151 4.51 -36.18 -1.73
N TRP A 152 3.70 -35.13 -1.82
CA TRP A 152 4.16 -33.74 -1.71
C TRP A 152 4.19 -33.22 -0.27
N GLY A 153 3.60 -33.90 0.72
CA GLY A 153 3.62 -33.45 2.11
C GLY A 153 5.01 -33.41 2.76
N LYS A 154 5.98 -34.16 2.23
CA LYS A 154 7.40 -34.09 2.66
C LYS A 154 8.22 -33.05 1.87
N ARG A 155 7.55 -32.22 1.06
CA ARG A 155 8.13 -31.19 0.20
C ARG A 155 7.31 -29.89 0.19
N ALA A 156 6.27 -29.82 1.02
CA ALA A 156 5.38 -28.69 1.15
C ALA A 156 5.41 -28.18 2.59
N LEU A 157 5.53 -26.86 2.77
CA LEU A 157 5.25 -26.20 4.02
C LEU A 157 3.93 -25.45 3.87
N LEU A 158 2.91 -25.94 4.57
CA LEU A 158 1.59 -25.35 4.61
C LEU A 158 1.46 -24.42 5.83
N GLN A 159 1.03 -23.19 5.61
CA GLN A 159 0.81 -22.23 6.68
C GLN A 159 -0.59 -21.64 6.60
N GLU A 160 -1.40 -21.91 7.63
CA GLU A 160 -2.74 -21.35 7.79
C GLU A 160 -2.69 -19.84 8.12
N LYS A 161 -3.65 -19.11 7.56
CA LYS A 161 -3.88 -17.67 7.77
C LYS A 161 -5.38 -17.40 7.84
N LYS A 162 -5.74 -16.35 8.58
CA LYS A 162 -7.11 -15.84 8.62
C LYS A 162 -7.34 -14.89 7.44
N LEU A 163 -8.50 -15.05 6.82
CA LEU A 163 -9.05 -14.13 5.83
C LEU A 163 -10.16 -13.30 6.51
N PRO A 164 -9.91 -12.03 6.82
CA PRO A 164 -10.94 -11.14 7.37
C PRO A 164 -11.98 -10.77 6.30
N LEU A 165 -13.26 -10.99 6.61
CA LEU A 165 -14.39 -10.70 5.73
C LEU A 165 -15.37 -9.75 6.42
N LEU A 166 -16.08 -8.97 5.60
CA LEU A 166 -17.13 -8.05 6.04
C LEU A 166 -18.41 -8.35 5.26
N ALA A 167 -19.43 -8.85 5.96
CA ALA A 167 -20.71 -9.19 5.36
C ALA A 167 -21.44 -7.92 4.86
N LEU A 168 -22.11 -8.06 3.71
CA LEU A 168 -22.81 -6.98 3.01
C LEU A 168 -24.33 -7.21 2.98
N GLY A 169 -25.07 -6.14 2.67
CA GLY A 169 -26.52 -6.19 2.51
C GLY A 169 -27.32 -5.70 3.72
N PRO A 170 -28.66 -5.81 3.67
CA PRO A 170 -29.56 -5.30 4.70
C PRO A 170 -29.28 -5.92 6.08
N GLY A 171 -29.19 -5.09 7.11
CA GLY A 171 -28.93 -5.56 8.48
C GLY A 171 -27.47 -5.94 8.76
N SER A 172 -26.56 -5.73 7.81
CA SER A 172 -25.12 -5.91 8.03
C SER A 172 -24.55 -4.94 9.08
N ALA A 173 -23.42 -5.32 9.68
CA ALA A 173 -22.66 -4.46 10.61
C ALA A 173 -22.26 -3.11 9.96
N VAL A 174 -22.16 -3.07 8.64
CA VAL A 174 -21.90 -1.86 7.84
C VAL A 174 -23.04 -0.86 7.96
N GLU A 175 -24.29 -1.30 7.78
CA GLU A 175 -25.46 -0.44 7.90
C GLU A 175 -25.58 0.14 9.32
N GLU A 176 -25.38 -0.70 10.32
CA GLU A 176 -25.36 -0.27 11.72
C GLU A 176 -24.26 0.75 11.98
N SER A 177 -23.05 0.49 11.46
CA SER A 177 -21.91 1.40 11.58
C SER A 177 -22.22 2.76 10.93
N LEU A 178 -22.81 2.80 9.74
CA LEU A 178 -23.22 4.05 9.09
C LEU A 178 -24.32 4.79 9.87
N ARG A 179 -25.19 4.09 10.60
CA ARG A 179 -26.22 4.70 11.44
C ARG A 179 -25.66 5.38 12.70
N LYS A 180 -24.48 4.97 13.19
CA LYS A 180 -23.85 5.54 14.40
C LYS A 180 -23.60 7.04 14.25
N LYS A 181 -23.96 7.80 15.30
CA LYS A 181 -23.80 9.27 15.37
C LYS A 181 -22.39 9.73 15.02
N SER A 182 -21.35 8.99 15.42
CA SER A 182 -19.95 9.35 15.16
C SER A 182 -19.56 9.26 13.68
N ASN A 183 -20.10 8.30 12.91
CA ASN A 183 -19.84 8.21 11.47
C ASN A 183 -20.70 9.22 10.70
N LYS A 184 -21.97 9.40 11.07
CA LYS A 184 -22.84 10.46 10.52
C LYS A 184 -22.20 11.84 10.68
N SER A 185 -21.65 12.13 11.86
CA SER A 185 -20.95 13.39 12.14
C SER A 185 -19.75 13.61 11.20
N ARG A 186 -18.91 12.59 10.98
CA ARG A 186 -17.77 12.66 10.04
C ARG A 186 -18.21 12.92 8.61
N ILE A 187 -19.22 12.19 8.12
CA ILE A 187 -19.79 12.38 6.77
C ILE A 187 -20.35 13.80 6.63
N ASN A 188 -21.08 14.29 7.65
CA ASN A 188 -21.65 15.63 7.62
C ASN A 188 -20.57 16.72 7.64
N ARG A 189 -19.47 16.54 8.38
CA ARG A 189 -18.32 17.47 8.35
C ARG A 189 -17.69 17.53 6.97
N LEU A 190 -17.44 16.38 6.34
CA LEU A 190 -16.95 16.32 4.96
C LEU A 190 -17.91 17.04 4.00
N ARG A 191 -19.22 16.79 4.11
CA ARG A 191 -20.24 17.46 3.27
C ARG A 191 -20.31 18.97 3.45
N LYS A 192 -19.89 19.51 4.60
CA LYS A 192 -19.78 20.97 4.79
C LYS A 192 -18.60 21.57 4.03
N LEU A 193 -17.57 20.79 3.74
CA LEU A 193 -16.41 21.24 2.95
C LEU A 193 -16.68 21.19 1.44
N GLY A 194 -17.66 20.41 1.00
CA GLY A 194 -18.07 20.31 -0.40
C GLY A 194 -18.94 19.07 -0.68
N PRO A 195 -19.43 18.89 -1.93
CA PRO A 195 -20.17 17.70 -2.34
C PRO A 195 -19.33 16.43 -2.12
N LEU A 196 -19.89 15.43 -1.43
CA LEU A 196 -19.21 14.17 -1.12
C LEU A 196 -19.89 13.02 -1.87
N GLU A 197 -19.16 12.40 -2.80
CA GLU A 197 -19.72 11.39 -3.72
C GLU A 197 -18.80 10.18 -3.85
N LEU A 198 -19.38 8.98 -3.82
CA LEU A 198 -18.67 7.75 -4.17
C LEU A 198 -18.89 7.47 -5.66
N ILE A 199 -17.82 7.50 -6.45
CA ILE A 199 -17.87 7.31 -7.89
C ILE A 199 -17.23 5.97 -8.23
N ARG A 200 -17.95 5.12 -8.96
CA ARG A 200 -17.41 3.91 -9.56
C ARG A 200 -16.65 4.28 -10.84
N ILE A 201 -15.41 3.83 -10.93
CA ILE A 201 -14.58 3.96 -12.12
C ILE A 201 -14.78 2.70 -12.97
N GLN A 202 -15.07 2.86 -14.25
CA GLN A 202 -15.44 1.78 -15.16
C GLN A 202 -14.57 1.71 -16.41
N THR A 203 -13.83 2.77 -16.75
CA THR A 203 -13.01 2.81 -17.98
C THR A 203 -11.55 3.15 -17.71
N ARG A 204 -10.69 2.84 -18.70
CA ARG A 204 -9.27 3.20 -18.69
C ARG A 204 -9.08 4.71 -18.54
N GLU A 205 -9.86 5.52 -19.26
CA GLU A 205 -9.76 6.98 -19.27
C GLU A 205 -10.08 7.56 -17.89
N GLN A 206 -11.18 7.08 -17.29
CA GLN A 206 -11.56 7.49 -15.93
C GLN A 206 -10.50 7.11 -14.90
N LEU A 207 -9.93 5.90 -14.99
CA LEU A 207 -8.85 5.48 -14.08
C LEU A 207 -7.57 6.28 -14.33
N SER A 208 -7.20 6.49 -15.59
CA SER A 208 -6.00 7.24 -15.98
C SER A 208 -6.04 8.68 -15.46
N ALA A 209 -7.22 9.29 -15.37
CA ALA A 209 -7.39 10.63 -14.82
C ALA A 209 -7.09 10.74 -13.31
N VAL A 210 -7.14 9.62 -12.58
CA VAL A 210 -7.04 9.59 -11.11
C VAL A 210 -5.88 8.75 -10.57
N ILE A 211 -5.32 7.84 -11.39
CA ILE A 211 -4.36 6.82 -10.93
C ILE A 211 -3.07 7.42 -10.38
N ASP A 212 -2.61 8.56 -10.88
CA ASP A 212 -1.39 9.20 -10.38
C ASP A 212 -1.57 9.73 -8.95
N THR A 213 -2.73 10.32 -8.65
CA THR A 213 -3.08 10.72 -7.28
C THR A 213 -3.21 9.50 -6.36
N ILE A 214 -3.81 8.40 -6.85
CA ILE A 214 -3.93 7.14 -6.11
C ILE A 214 -2.54 6.55 -5.83
N ALA A 215 -1.65 6.58 -6.82
CA ALA A 215 -0.27 6.11 -6.71
C ALA A 215 0.52 6.91 -5.69
N ASP A 216 0.43 8.25 -5.72
CA ASP A 216 1.08 9.11 -4.74
C ASP A 216 0.57 8.85 -3.32
N TYR A 217 -0.74 8.71 -3.10
CA TYR A 217 -1.27 8.36 -1.78
C TYR A 217 -0.84 6.96 -1.33
N CYS A 218 -0.73 6.01 -2.27
CA CYS A 218 -0.25 4.66 -2.00
C CYS A 218 1.20 4.70 -1.54
N ASP A 219 2.08 5.30 -2.35
CA ASP A 219 3.51 5.37 -2.11
C ASP A 219 3.84 6.21 -0.88
N PHE A 220 3.10 7.28 -0.62
CA PHE A 220 3.30 8.11 0.57
C PHE A 220 3.03 7.31 1.84
N ARG A 221 1.87 6.64 1.90
CA ARG A 221 1.50 5.81 3.05
C ARG A 221 2.42 4.61 3.21
N GLN A 222 2.71 3.90 2.13
CA GLN A 222 3.54 2.68 2.15
C GLN A 222 5.01 3.02 2.41
N GLY A 223 5.49 4.16 1.92
CA GLY A 223 6.83 4.67 2.19
C GLY A 223 7.00 5.00 3.68
N ALA A 224 6.00 5.66 4.27
CA ALA A 224 5.98 5.99 5.70
C ALA A 224 5.91 4.75 6.61
N ILE A 225 5.04 3.77 6.28
CA ILE A 225 4.74 2.64 7.19
C ILE A 225 5.62 1.41 6.91
N ASN A 226 5.89 1.12 5.64
CA ASN A 226 6.50 -0.13 5.19
C ASN A 226 7.85 0.08 4.47
N SER A 227 8.30 1.33 4.30
CA SER A 227 9.55 1.66 3.61
C SER A 227 9.62 1.14 2.17
N THR A 228 8.47 1.11 1.50
CA THR A 228 8.33 0.69 0.09
C THR A 228 7.47 1.69 -0.66
N LEU A 229 7.73 1.90 -1.96
CA LEU A 229 6.96 2.79 -2.82
C LEU A 229 6.34 1.95 -3.96
N PRO A 230 5.20 1.26 -3.74
CA PRO A 230 4.69 0.26 -4.67
C PRO A 230 4.58 0.69 -6.14
N PHE A 231 4.29 1.95 -6.44
CA PHE A 231 4.19 2.44 -7.82
C PHE A 231 5.53 2.96 -8.35
N ARG A 232 6.33 3.65 -7.54
CA ARG A 232 7.68 4.11 -7.95
C ARG A 232 8.70 2.98 -8.06
N ASP A 233 8.61 1.96 -7.21
CA ASP A 233 9.50 0.79 -7.20
C ASP A 233 9.11 -0.23 -8.30
N ASP A 234 7.89 -0.15 -8.84
CA ASP A 234 7.37 -1.04 -9.89
C ASP A 234 6.77 -0.24 -11.06
N PRO A 235 7.56 0.06 -12.11
CA PRO A 235 7.12 0.92 -13.22
C PRO A 235 5.96 0.32 -14.03
N PHE A 236 5.70 -0.99 -13.90
CA PHE A 236 4.63 -1.67 -14.65
C PHE A 236 3.29 -1.65 -13.91
N LYS A 237 3.27 -1.34 -12.60
CA LYS A 237 2.08 -1.44 -11.75
C LYS A 237 0.94 -0.54 -12.23
N LYS A 238 1.25 0.70 -12.64
CA LYS A 238 0.25 1.65 -13.19
C LYS A 238 -0.41 1.08 -14.45
N GLU A 239 0.40 0.65 -15.41
CA GLU A 239 -0.11 0.10 -16.68
C GLU A 239 -0.88 -1.21 -16.45
N PHE A 240 -0.46 -2.03 -15.49
CA PHE A 240 -1.21 -3.21 -15.09
C PHE A 240 -2.61 -2.87 -14.56
N CYS A 241 -2.74 -1.87 -13.67
CA CYS A 241 -4.06 -1.41 -13.21
C CYS A 241 -4.93 -0.88 -14.36
N LEU A 242 -4.34 -0.15 -15.31
CA LEU A 242 -5.06 0.36 -16.49
C LEU A 242 -5.54 -0.77 -17.42
N ARG A 243 -4.73 -1.81 -17.61
CA ARG A 243 -5.15 -3.00 -18.38
C ARG A 243 -6.22 -3.81 -17.67
N LEU A 244 -6.12 -3.93 -16.35
CA LEU A 244 -7.10 -4.68 -15.56
C LEU A 244 -8.50 -4.06 -15.63
N ILE A 245 -8.63 -2.74 -15.72
CA ILE A 245 -9.95 -2.10 -15.81
C ILE A 245 -10.57 -2.20 -17.21
N GLU A 246 -9.76 -2.42 -18.26
CA GLU A 246 -10.25 -2.72 -19.61
C GLU A 246 -10.88 -4.11 -19.70
N ARG A 247 -10.62 -4.98 -18.72
CA ARG A 247 -11.17 -6.33 -18.66
C ARG A 247 -12.52 -6.30 -17.94
N PRO A 248 -13.62 -6.69 -18.61
CA PRO A 248 -14.92 -6.81 -17.97
C PRO A 248 -14.85 -7.70 -16.72
N GLU A 249 -15.62 -7.32 -15.70
CA GLU A 249 -15.85 -8.14 -14.50
C GLU A 249 -14.58 -8.58 -13.73
N THR A 250 -13.43 -7.96 -14.00
CA THR A 250 -12.17 -8.29 -13.31
C THR A 250 -11.90 -7.35 -12.15
N THR A 251 -12.23 -6.07 -12.31
CA THR A 251 -11.82 -4.99 -11.40
C THR A 251 -13.02 -4.22 -10.87
N HIS A 252 -12.97 -3.88 -9.58
CA HIS A 252 -13.85 -2.89 -8.97
C HIS A 252 -13.02 -1.70 -8.48
N ALA A 253 -13.09 -0.58 -9.20
CA ALA A 253 -12.43 0.65 -8.83
C ALA A 253 -13.46 1.69 -8.38
N SER A 254 -13.18 2.38 -7.27
CA SER A 254 -14.03 3.45 -6.76
C SER A 254 -13.23 4.54 -6.08
N VAL A 255 -13.66 5.78 -6.27
CA VAL A 255 -13.08 6.95 -5.63
C VAL A 255 -14.13 7.68 -4.81
N LEU A 256 -13.77 8.11 -3.61
CA LEU A 256 -14.54 9.04 -2.81
C LEU A 256 -14.06 10.45 -3.15
N MET A 257 -14.95 11.25 -3.75
CA MET A 257 -14.70 12.60 -4.19
C MET A 257 -15.27 13.60 -3.19
N LEU A 258 -14.51 14.66 -2.92
CA LEU A 258 -14.97 15.87 -2.25
C LEU A 258 -14.83 17.05 -3.22
N GLY A 259 -15.94 17.44 -3.86
CA GLY A 259 -15.91 18.29 -5.04
C GLY A 259 -15.08 17.64 -6.14
N ASN A 260 -14.00 18.32 -6.58
CA ASN A 260 -13.07 17.81 -7.58
C ASN A 260 -11.85 17.07 -7.00
N LYS A 261 -11.78 16.83 -5.69
CA LYS A 261 -10.63 16.22 -5.02
C LYS A 261 -10.89 14.78 -4.62
N ILE A 262 -9.95 13.89 -4.92
CA ILE A 262 -9.96 12.51 -4.43
C ILE A 262 -9.55 12.52 -2.96
N VAL A 263 -10.43 12.05 -2.09
CA VAL A 263 -10.16 11.94 -0.65
C VAL A 263 -9.88 10.51 -0.21
N ALA A 264 -10.36 9.51 -0.96
CA ALA A 264 -10.01 8.11 -0.78
C ALA A 264 -10.28 7.30 -2.06
N ALA A 265 -9.61 6.17 -2.22
CA ALA A 265 -9.83 5.28 -3.36
C ALA A 265 -9.64 3.80 -2.99
N ASN A 266 -10.34 2.94 -3.72
CA ASN A 266 -10.16 1.49 -3.74
C ASN A 266 -9.97 1.02 -5.19
N ILE A 267 -8.96 0.19 -5.44
CA ILE A 267 -8.85 -0.62 -6.66
C ILE A 267 -8.74 -2.09 -6.22
N GLY A 268 -9.83 -2.83 -6.39
CA GLY A 268 -9.99 -4.21 -5.96
C GLY A 268 -10.32 -5.15 -7.11
N LEU A 269 -10.28 -6.45 -6.86
CA LEU A 269 -10.73 -7.48 -7.80
C LEU A 269 -12.17 -7.91 -7.50
N LEU A 270 -12.93 -8.17 -8.56
CA LEU A 270 -14.30 -8.69 -8.48
C LEU A 270 -14.25 -10.23 -8.45
N ASN A 271 -14.62 -10.85 -7.33
CA ASN A 271 -14.60 -12.30 -7.17
C ASN A 271 -16.00 -12.86 -6.93
N ARG A 272 -16.72 -13.19 -8.00
CA ARG A 272 -18.11 -13.71 -7.92
C ARG A 272 -19.00 -12.79 -7.07
N ALA A 273 -19.41 -13.26 -5.89
CA ALA A 273 -20.25 -12.53 -4.95
C ALA A 273 -19.47 -11.60 -3.99
N SER A 274 -18.15 -11.48 -4.13
CA SER A 274 -17.32 -10.61 -3.28
C SER A 274 -16.44 -9.64 -4.06
N VAL A 275 -15.95 -8.62 -3.35
CA VAL A 275 -14.97 -7.65 -3.87
C VAL A 275 -13.81 -7.55 -2.90
N SER A 276 -12.57 -7.58 -3.40
CA SER A 276 -11.39 -7.44 -2.55
C SER A 276 -10.99 -5.98 -2.31
N LEU A 277 -10.49 -5.69 -1.11
CA LEU A 277 -9.79 -4.45 -0.78
C LEU A 277 -8.32 -4.58 -1.19
N GLY A 278 -8.04 -4.33 -2.47
CA GLY A 278 -6.69 -4.31 -3.02
C GLY A 278 -5.93 -3.03 -2.65
N ILE A 279 -5.92 -2.06 -3.56
CA ILE A 279 -5.28 -0.75 -3.34
C ILE A 279 -6.26 0.17 -2.61
N VAL A 280 -6.14 0.24 -1.28
CA VAL A 280 -6.93 1.17 -0.45
C VAL A 280 -6.06 2.32 0.03
N VAL A 281 -6.40 3.54 -0.40
CA VAL A 281 -5.65 4.76 -0.10
C VAL A 281 -6.57 5.90 0.33
N HIS A 282 -6.02 6.89 1.01
CA HIS A 282 -6.73 8.10 1.36
C HIS A 282 -5.80 9.30 1.41
N SER A 283 -6.40 10.47 1.22
CA SER A 283 -5.75 11.76 1.34
C SER A 283 -5.34 12.01 2.80
N PRO A 284 -4.07 12.37 3.07
CA PRO A 284 -3.63 12.68 4.42
C PRO A 284 -4.24 14.01 4.92
N PHE A 285 -4.64 14.91 4.03
CA PHE A 285 -5.12 16.26 4.36
C PHE A 285 -6.47 16.29 5.09
N LEU A 286 -7.20 15.17 5.12
CA LEU A 286 -8.52 15.05 5.77
C LEU A 286 -8.57 13.88 6.76
N ALA A 287 -7.42 13.42 7.24
CA ALA A 287 -7.32 12.22 8.08
C ALA A 287 -8.16 12.31 9.36
N GLU A 288 -8.34 13.50 9.93
CA GLU A 288 -9.22 13.76 11.09
C GLU A 288 -10.68 13.31 10.86
N HIS A 289 -11.13 13.28 9.59
CA HIS A 289 -12.47 12.84 9.20
C HIS A 289 -12.52 11.36 8.79
N SER A 290 -11.38 10.66 8.88
CA SER A 290 -11.23 9.23 8.59
C SER A 290 -11.73 8.81 7.18
N PRO A 291 -11.31 9.48 6.10
CA PRO A 291 -11.82 9.25 4.75
C PRO A 291 -11.68 7.80 4.29
N GLY A 292 -10.60 7.10 4.65
CA GLY A 292 -10.44 5.67 4.34
C GLY A 292 -11.51 4.78 4.98
N LYS A 293 -11.91 5.07 6.23
CA LYS A 293 -13.01 4.35 6.89
C LYS A 293 -14.34 4.66 6.22
N ILE A 294 -14.59 5.92 5.89
CA ILE A 294 -15.82 6.34 5.22
C ILE A 294 -15.93 5.70 3.83
N LEU A 295 -14.83 5.63 3.07
CA LEU A 295 -14.76 4.90 1.81
C LEU A 295 -15.21 3.44 1.98
N ILE A 296 -14.60 2.70 2.93
CA ILE A 296 -14.93 1.28 3.13
C ILE A 296 -16.42 1.10 3.46
N LEU A 297 -16.99 1.94 4.33
CA LEU A 297 -18.39 1.84 4.72
C LEU A 297 -19.35 2.17 3.57
N LEU A 298 -19.07 3.24 2.80
CA LEU A 298 -19.90 3.63 1.66
C LEU A 298 -19.79 2.61 0.51
N LEU A 299 -18.57 2.11 0.26
CA LEU A 299 -18.33 1.05 -0.73
C LEU A 299 -19.09 -0.22 -0.35
N ALA A 300 -18.97 -0.68 0.89
CA ALA A 300 -19.66 -1.86 1.36
C ALA A 300 -21.19 -1.72 1.27
N GLN A 301 -21.75 -0.56 1.64
CA GLN A 301 -23.18 -0.31 1.46
C GLN A 301 -23.59 -0.38 -0.02
N GLU A 302 -22.80 0.21 -0.92
CA GLU A 302 -23.10 0.24 -2.35
C GLU A 302 -23.00 -1.15 -2.99
N LEU A 303 -21.98 -1.93 -2.62
CA LEU A 303 -21.83 -3.32 -3.04
C LEU A 303 -23.00 -4.19 -2.53
N GLY A 304 -23.45 -3.99 -1.29
CA GLY A 304 -24.61 -4.70 -0.76
C GLY A 304 -25.90 -4.42 -1.55
N LYS A 305 -26.10 -3.19 -2.05
CA LYS A 305 -27.23 -2.86 -2.95
C LYS A 305 -27.11 -3.52 -4.31
N GLN A 306 -25.89 -3.78 -4.77
CA GLN A 306 -25.60 -4.46 -6.03
C GLN A 306 -25.67 -6.00 -5.89
N GLY A 307 -25.96 -6.52 -4.71
CA GLY A 307 -26.13 -7.96 -4.47
C GLY A 307 -24.85 -8.72 -4.14
N PHE A 308 -23.73 -8.04 -3.87
CA PHE A 308 -22.54 -8.70 -3.34
C PHE A 308 -22.79 -9.15 -1.89
N SER A 309 -22.24 -10.31 -1.52
CA SER A 309 -22.35 -10.89 -0.18
C SER A 309 -21.26 -10.37 0.75
N ASP A 310 -20.04 -10.18 0.24
CA ASP A 310 -18.88 -9.93 1.09
C ASP A 310 -17.92 -8.88 0.52
N LEU A 311 -17.35 -8.09 1.41
CA LEU A 311 -16.14 -7.33 1.15
C LEU A 311 -14.94 -8.08 1.75
N ASP A 312 -14.08 -8.57 0.87
CA ASP A 312 -12.86 -9.27 1.23
C ASP A 312 -11.80 -8.25 1.66
N LEU A 313 -11.43 -8.25 2.95
CA LEU A 313 -10.48 -7.29 3.50
C LEU A 313 -9.02 -7.68 3.25
N THR A 314 -8.80 -8.77 2.50
CA THR A 314 -7.55 -9.46 2.16
C THR A 314 -6.77 -9.95 3.37
N PRO A 315 -6.05 -11.09 3.26
CA PRO A 315 -5.19 -11.56 4.33
C PRO A 315 -4.10 -10.54 4.70
N GLY A 316 -3.56 -10.67 5.91
CA GLY A 316 -2.53 -9.77 6.44
C GLY A 316 -2.96 -9.19 7.77
N GLY A 317 -2.10 -9.32 8.79
CA GLY A 317 -2.44 -9.04 10.19
C GLY A 317 -2.49 -7.56 10.55
N ASP A 318 -3.05 -6.73 9.67
CA ASP A 318 -3.29 -5.32 9.93
C ASP A 318 -4.43 -5.17 10.93
N LEU A 319 -4.14 -4.60 12.10
CA LEU A 319 -5.10 -4.44 13.20
C LEU A 319 -6.39 -3.71 12.80
N TYR A 320 -6.42 -2.95 11.69
CA TYR A 320 -7.62 -2.29 11.23
C TYR A 320 -8.57 -3.24 10.46
N LYS A 321 -8.02 -4.23 9.73
CA LYS A 321 -8.80 -5.24 9.01
C LYS A 321 -9.54 -6.12 10.01
N ASP A 322 -8.83 -6.60 11.04
CA ASP A 322 -9.41 -7.40 12.13
C ASP A 322 -10.53 -6.65 12.89
N ARG A 323 -10.44 -5.31 13.00
CA ARG A 323 -11.48 -4.49 13.64
C ARG A 323 -12.71 -4.25 12.77
N SER A 324 -12.54 -4.39 11.44
CA SER A 324 -13.61 -4.12 10.48
C SER A 324 -14.31 -5.42 10.06
N ALA A 325 -13.63 -6.56 10.18
CA ALA A 325 -14.20 -7.87 9.90
C ALA A 325 -15.27 -8.26 10.93
N ASP A 326 -16.35 -8.88 10.46
CA ASP A 326 -17.39 -9.49 11.29
C ASP A 326 -17.33 -11.02 11.27
N HIS A 327 -16.68 -11.61 10.27
CA HIS A 327 -16.38 -13.03 10.20
C HIS A 327 -15.05 -13.31 9.50
N TYR A 328 -14.63 -14.57 9.50
CA TYR A 328 -13.33 -14.99 8.99
C TYR A 328 -13.42 -16.31 8.26
N ASP A 329 -12.66 -16.39 7.18
CA ASP A 329 -12.35 -17.62 6.46
C ASP A 329 -10.90 -18.05 6.69
N THR A 330 -10.55 -19.22 6.16
CA THR A 330 -9.21 -19.78 6.22
C THR A 330 -8.58 -19.80 4.83
N VAL A 331 -7.35 -19.29 4.76
CA VAL A 331 -6.51 -19.33 3.56
C VAL A 331 -5.13 -19.88 3.92
N TYR A 332 -4.39 -20.35 2.91
CA TYR A 332 -3.12 -21.02 3.15
C TYR A 332 -1.98 -20.43 2.34
N ILE A 333 -0.80 -20.29 2.92
CA ILE A 333 0.43 -20.08 2.14
C ILE A 333 1.08 -21.45 1.97
N VAL A 334 1.42 -21.81 0.73
CA VAL A 334 2.15 -23.05 0.44
C VAL A 334 3.53 -22.75 -0.11
N ARG A 335 4.56 -23.32 0.51
CA ARG A 335 5.93 -23.31 -0.02
C ARG A 335 6.33 -24.69 -0.46
N LEU A 336 6.66 -24.83 -1.73
CA LEU A 336 6.95 -26.08 -2.40
C LEU A 336 8.42 -26.14 -2.78
N PHE A 337 9.05 -27.27 -2.49
CA PHE A 337 10.46 -27.49 -2.73
C PHE A 337 10.66 -28.65 -3.70
N PHE A 338 11.26 -28.37 -4.86
CA PHE A 338 11.54 -29.41 -5.86
C PHE A 338 12.77 -30.25 -5.52
N SER A 339 13.47 -29.91 -4.42
CA SER A 339 14.47 -30.77 -3.79
C SER A 339 14.11 -31.04 -2.33
N ARG A 340 14.28 -32.30 -1.92
CA ARG A 340 14.11 -32.73 -0.52
C ARG A 340 15.12 -32.07 0.43
N SER A 341 16.35 -31.83 -0.01
CA SER A 341 17.37 -31.18 0.83
C SER A 341 16.97 -29.74 1.16
N ASN A 342 16.42 -29.01 0.17
CA ASN A 342 15.94 -27.64 0.36
C ASN A 342 14.75 -27.58 1.32
N TYR A 343 13.82 -28.53 1.20
CA TYR A 343 12.71 -28.66 2.15
C TYR A 343 13.21 -28.85 3.58
N VAL A 344 14.10 -29.82 3.80
CA VAL A 344 14.62 -30.13 5.15
C VAL A 344 15.32 -28.91 5.75
N LEU A 345 16.14 -28.21 4.96
CA LEU A 345 16.82 -27.00 5.41
C LEU A 345 15.84 -25.91 5.84
N GLU A 346 14.79 -25.65 5.05
CA GLU A 346 13.79 -24.64 5.41
C GLU A 346 12.90 -25.07 6.58
N ALA A 347 12.55 -26.35 6.68
CA ALA A 347 11.82 -26.89 7.83
C ALA A 347 12.62 -26.72 9.13
N ILE A 348 13.93 -26.98 9.11
CA ILE A 348 14.83 -26.74 10.25
C ILE A 348 14.88 -25.24 10.59
N LYS A 349 15.05 -24.36 9.60
CA LYS A 349 15.04 -22.91 9.84
C LYS A 349 13.72 -22.44 10.45
N ALA A 350 12.58 -22.94 9.96
CA ALA A 350 11.26 -22.61 10.49
C ALA A 350 11.09 -23.09 11.94
N TYR A 351 11.56 -24.30 12.25
CA TYR A 351 11.57 -24.84 13.61
C TYR A 351 12.44 -23.99 14.54
N LEU A 352 13.68 -23.68 14.15
CA LEU A 352 14.60 -22.86 14.94
C LEU A 352 14.04 -21.46 15.20
N ARG A 353 13.43 -20.82 14.19
CA ARG A 353 12.75 -19.53 14.35
C ARG A 353 11.61 -19.62 15.36
N SER A 354 10.80 -20.67 15.29
CA SER A 354 9.66 -20.87 16.19
C SER A 354 10.13 -21.10 17.63
N ALA A 355 11.17 -21.92 17.82
CA ALA A 355 11.80 -22.17 19.10
C ALA A 355 12.41 -20.89 19.69
N ALA A 356 13.11 -20.10 18.87
CA ALA A 356 13.66 -18.80 19.29
C ALA A 356 12.56 -17.84 19.73
N ILE A 357 11.48 -17.70 18.94
CA ILE A 357 10.33 -16.86 19.29
C ILE A 357 9.66 -17.34 20.59
N GLN A 358 9.54 -18.66 20.80
CA GLN A 358 8.94 -19.22 22.01
C GLN A 358 9.82 -19.02 23.24
N LYS A 359 11.15 -19.14 23.10
CA LYS A 359 12.11 -18.82 24.16
C LYS A 359 12.06 -17.34 24.52
N LEU A 360 12.03 -16.46 23.52
CA LEU A 360 11.89 -15.02 23.70
C LEU A 360 10.55 -14.63 24.36
N LYS A 361 9.44 -15.30 24.02
CA LYS A 361 8.15 -15.17 24.71
C LYS A 361 8.22 -15.49 26.19
N ARG A 362 9.03 -16.48 26.58
CA ARG A 362 9.19 -16.90 27.97
C ARG A 362 10.10 -15.97 28.76
N THR A 363 11.12 -15.40 28.14
CA THR A 363 12.11 -14.55 28.82
C THR A 363 11.75 -13.07 28.81
N ASN A 364 10.97 -12.59 27.84
CA ASN A 364 10.52 -11.20 27.79
C ASN A 364 9.23 -11.05 26.94
N PRO A 365 8.03 -11.06 27.56
CA PRO A 365 6.76 -10.98 26.84
C PRO A 365 6.58 -9.67 26.03
N ALA A 366 7.26 -8.58 26.41
CA ALA A 366 7.24 -7.32 25.65
C ALA A 366 7.98 -7.44 24.30
N ILE A 367 9.09 -8.17 24.24
CA ILE A 367 9.84 -8.43 22.99
C ILE A 367 9.07 -9.38 22.07
N ALA A 368 8.27 -10.30 22.63
CA ALA A 368 7.47 -11.21 21.84
C ALA A 368 6.27 -10.57 21.13
N ALA A 369 5.64 -9.56 21.74
CA ALA A 369 4.65 -8.73 21.06
C ALA A 369 5.29 -8.01 19.86
N HIS A 370 6.55 -7.61 20.03
CA HIS A 370 7.35 -6.95 19.00
C HIS A 370 7.74 -7.89 17.84
N LEU A 371 8.20 -9.11 18.14
CA LEU A 371 8.58 -10.11 17.12
C LEU A 371 7.38 -10.72 16.37
N LYS A 372 6.19 -10.73 16.96
CA LYS A 372 4.95 -11.14 16.26
C LYS A 372 4.59 -10.18 15.12
N ALA A 373 4.94 -8.90 15.23
CA ALA A 373 4.79 -7.93 14.13
C ALA A 373 5.82 -8.16 13.02
N VAL A 374 7.02 -8.62 13.40
CA VAL A 374 8.17 -8.86 12.53
C VAL A 374 8.03 -10.12 11.66
N SER A 375 7.49 -11.23 12.19
CA SER A 375 7.35 -12.46 11.39
C SER A 375 6.16 -12.46 10.43
N ARG A 376 5.30 -11.42 10.47
CA ARG A 376 4.08 -11.30 9.66
C ARG A 376 4.31 -10.67 8.29
N ASN A 377 5.34 -9.84 8.15
CA ASN A 377 5.72 -9.20 6.88
C ASN A 377 7.16 -9.60 6.58
N GLY A 378 7.38 -10.41 5.54
CA GLY A 378 8.71 -10.91 5.19
C GLY A 378 9.76 -9.80 5.19
N PHE A 379 10.68 -9.82 6.16
CA PHE A 379 11.95 -9.07 6.31
C PHE A 379 12.02 -7.57 5.97
N ARG A 380 10.99 -6.91 5.44
CA ARG A 380 11.04 -5.53 4.93
C ARG A 380 10.36 -4.49 5.83
N SER A 381 9.47 -4.86 6.75
CA SER A 381 8.81 -3.89 7.64
C SER A 381 9.45 -3.76 9.04
N LEU A 382 10.68 -4.27 9.20
CA LEU A 382 11.33 -4.43 10.51
C LEU A 382 11.96 -3.15 11.09
N PHE A 383 11.93 -2.04 10.36
CA PHE A 383 12.55 -0.79 10.81
C PHE A 383 11.56 0.35 11.12
N ALA A 384 10.27 0.21 10.80
CA ALA A 384 9.36 1.35 10.85
C ALA A 384 8.61 1.57 12.18
N ARG A 385 8.70 0.67 13.18
CA ARG A 385 7.82 0.80 14.37
C ARG A 385 8.40 0.43 15.73
N THR A 386 9.72 0.31 15.85
CA THR A 386 10.41 0.07 17.15
C THR A 386 11.51 1.06 17.48
N ILE A 387 11.86 1.97 16.57
CA ILE A 387 12.90 2.99 16.82
C ILE A 387 12.29 4.39 16.80
N SER A 388 11.07 4.53 17.32
CA SER A 388 10.57 5.84 17.78
C SER A 388 10.63 5.92 19.31
N THR A 389 11.78 5.52 19.88
CA THR A 389 12.31 6.11 21.11
C THR A 389 13.51 6.95 20.66
N PRO A 390 13.64 8.22 21.11
CA PRO A 390 14.59 9.14 20.54
C PRO A 390 16.02 8.72 20.92
N LEU A 391 16.74 8.07 20.02
CA LEU A 391 18.21 7.97 20.08
C LEU A 391 18.91 9.31 19.75
N ARG A 392 18.17 10.43 19.85
CA ARG A 392 18.71 11.80 19.91
C ARG A 392 18.92 12.28 21.35
N ALA A 393 18.93 11.40 22.34
CA ALA A 393 19.44 11.69 23.68
C ALA A 393 20.97 11.90 23.62
N GLY A 394 21.41 13.09 23.20
CA GLY A 394 22.83 13.44 23.15
C GLY A 394 23.17 14.65 22.29
N VAL A 395 22.30 15.02 21.34
CA VAL A 395 22.42 16.34 20.70
C VAL A 395 21.70 17.32 21.61
N LYS A 396 22.45 18.20 22.30
CA LYS A 396 21.86 19.38 22.95
C LYS A 396 21.06 20.13 21.90
N GLN A 397 19.75 19.92 21.86
CA GLN A 397 18.86 20.73 21.05
C GLN A 397 19.00 22.14 21.59
N ARG A 398 19.62 23.01 20.79
CA ARG A 398 19.63 24.42 21.10
C ARG A 398 18.19 24.89 21.06
N LYS A 399 17.78 25.66 22.06
CA LYS A 399 16.41 26.19 22.13
C LYS A 399 16.09 26.88 20.81
N PRO A 400 14.97 26.55 20.14
CA PRO A 400 14.57 27.22 18.91
C PRO A 400 14.36 28.71 19.18
N ILE A 401 14.79 29.55 18.25
CA ILE A 401 14.51 30.99 18.28
C ILE A 401 13.17 31.20 17.58
N SER A 402 12.28 31.95 18.21
CA SER A 402 10.96 32.27 17.65
C SER A 402 10.86 33.76 17.37
N TYR A 403 10.44 34.11 16.16
CA TYR A 403 10.12 35.48 15.76
C TYR A 403 8.61 35.64 15.64
N LYS A 404 8.10 36.79 16.06
CA LYS A 404 6.67 37.12 15.97
C LYS A 404 6.47 38.26 14.99
N LEU A 405 5.47 38.14 14.12
CA LEU A 405 5.06 39.17 13.17
C LEU A 405 3.54 39.28 13.18
N SER A 406 2.99 40.47 13.00
CA SER A 406 1.56 40.62 12.75
C SER A 406 1.21 40.22 11.31
N ALA A 407 -0.03 39.79 11.07
CA ALA A 407 -0.51 39.50 9.72
C ALA A 407 -0.41 40.74 8.80
N GLU A 408 -0.61 41.95 9.33
CA GLU A 408 -0.44 43.20 8.58
C GLU A 408 1.01 43.40 8.12
N GLN A 409 1.99 43.18 8.99
CA GLN A 409 3.41 43.25 8.64
C GLN A 409 3.77 42.18 7.59
N ALA A 410 3.14 41.02 7.63
CA ALA A 410 3.43 39.94 6.69
C ALA A 410 2.80 40.16 5.30
N ARG A 411 1.77 41.00 5.15
CA ARG A 411 1.15 41.33 3.85
C ARG A 411 2.08 42.04 2.88
N GLN A 412 3.17 42.64 3.38
CA GLN A 412 4.17 43.29 2.52
C GLN A 412 5.01 42.29 1.71
N TYR A 413 5.05 41.01 2.12
CA TYR A 413 5.80 39.99 1.40
C TYR A 413 5.07 39.55 0.14
N SER A 414 5.84 39.32 -0.92
CA SER A 414 5.31 38.90 -2.22
C SER A 414 5.06 37.40 -2.26
N SER A 415 4.05 36.98 -3.02
CA SER A 415 3.89 35.58 -3.37
C SER A 415 4.97 35.15 -4.37
N CYS A 416 5.59 34.00 -4.10
CA CYS A 416 6.49 33.30 -5.00
C CYS A 416 5.79 32.05 -5.55
N SER A 417 5.48 32.05 -6.84
CA SER A 417 4.84 30.91 -7.53
C SER A 417 5.75 29.70 -7.72
N ALA A 418 7.01 29.75 -7.26
CA ALA A 418 7.95 28.64 -7.41
C ALA A 418 7.59 27.43 -6.53
N PHE A 419 6.96 27.67 -5.37
CA PHE A 419 6.63 26.60 -4.42
C PHE A 419 5.25 26.03 -4.68
N ARG A 420 5.16 24.71 -4.64
CA ARG A 420 3.89 24.00 -4.67
C ARG A 420 3.43 23.71 -3.25
N LYS A 421 2.14 23.93 -3.01
CA LYS A 421 1.51 23.70 -1.72
C LYS A 421 0.91 22.31 -1.66
N ASN A 422 1.17 21.58 -0.59
CA ASN A 422 0.56 20.26 -0.30
C ASN A 422 0.75 19.23 -1.42
N CYS A 423 1.93 19.21 -2.04
CA CYS A 423 2.23 18.34 -3.16
C CYS A 423 2.86 17.02 -2.68
N ILE A 424 2.07 15.94 -2.59
CA ILE A 424 2.55 14.63 -2.12
C ILE A 424 3.65 14.06 -3.02
N SER A 425 3.52 14.21 -4.35
CA SER A 425 4.53 13.79 -5.32
C SER A 425 5.92 14.34 -4.99
N ASP A 426 5.98 15.53 -4.41
CA ASP A 426 7.22 16.25 -4.10
C ASP A 426 7.86 15.73 -2.83
N LEU A 427 7.06 15.47 -1.80
CA LEU A 427 7.54 14.85 -0.57
C LEU A 427 8.15 13.47 -0.85
N LEU A 428 7.58 12.74 -1.81
CA LEU A 428 8.12 11.46 -2.28
C LEU A 428 9.45 11.59 -3.05
N CYS A 429 9.87 12.80 -3.45
CA CYS A 429 11.18 13.09 -4.05
C CYS A 429 12.27 13.38 -3.01
N TYR A 430 11.98 13.24 -1.71
CA TYR A 430 13.00 13.33 -0.67
C TYR A 430 14.04 12.19 -0.81
N GLU A 431 15.31 12.59 -0.73
CA GLU A 431 16.47 11.71 -0.70
C GLU A 431 17.41 12.14 0.44
N PRO A 432 17.80 11.22 1.35
CA PRO A 432 18.81 11.53 2.35
C PRO A 432 20.17 11.75 1.69
N ILE A 433 20.87 12.83 2.05
CA ILE A 433 22.21 13.14 1.53
C ILE A 433 23.28 12.44 2.35
N THR A 434 23.13 12.46 3.68
CA THR A 434 24.08 11.91 4.63
C THR A 434 23.44 10.82 5.48
N ARG A 435 24.27 9.95 6.08
CA ARG A 435 23.80 8.95 7.05
C ARG A 435 23.21 9.56 8.32
N ARG A 436 23.38 10.86 8.56
CA ARG A 436 22.80 11.58 9.69
C ARG A 436 21.42 12.15 9.37
N ASP A 437 21.07 12.24 8.09
CA ASP A 437 19.77 12.72 7.66
C ASP A 437 18.70 11.68 7.99
N ARG A 438 17.45 12.13 8.11
CA ARG A 438 16.30 11.22 8.23
C ARG A 438 16.30 10.28 7.04
N SER A 439 16.08 9.00 7.27
CA SER A 439 15.76 8.08 6.17
C SER A 439 14.49 8.54 5.45
N LYS A 440 14.30 8.09 4.21
CA LYS A 440 13.09 8.42 3.45
C LYS A 440 11.80 8.02 4.18
N ALA A 441 11.80 6.84 4.82
CA ALA A 441 10.65 6.38 5.58
C ALA A 441 10.35 7.27 6.80
N GLU A 442 11.38 7.69 7.55
CA GLU A 442 11.21 8.62 8.68
C GLU A 442 10.70 9.99 8.22
N PHE A 443 11.27 10.53 7.14
CA PHE A 443 10.80 11.79 6.56
C PHE A 443 9.33 11.71 6.12
N LEU A 444 8.94 10.65 5.40
CA LEU A 444 7.56 10.47 4.96
C LEU A 444 6.60 10.24 6.14
N LEU A 445 7.04 9.55 7.19
CA LEU A 445 6.25 9.36 8.40
C LEU A 445 6.00 10.68 9.14
N ASP A 446 7.03 11.52 9.28
CA ASP A 446 6.90 12.85 9.88
C ASP A 446 5.98 13.74 9.01
N ALA A 447 6.21 13.75 7.70
CA ALA A 447 5.38 14.49 6.77
C ALA A 447 3.91 14.03 6.82
N ALA A 448 3.65 12.74 6.91
CA ALA A 448 2.30 12.21 7.06
C ALA A 448 1.65 12.72 8.34
N ARG A 449 2.34 12.63 9.49
CA ARG A 449 1.83 13.14 10.77
C ARG A 449 1.52 14.63 10.70
N ASN A 450 2.38 15.43 10.07
CA ASN A 450 2.18 16.86 9.92
C ASN A 450 0.92 17.16 9.09
N LEU A 451 0.79 16.50 7.93
CA LEU A 451 -0.36 16.67 7.06
C LEU A 451 -1.67 16.19 7.70
N GLU A 452 -1.65 15.05 8.39
CA GLU A 452 -2.80 14.50 9.11
C GLU A 452 -3.23 15.41 10.27
N ALA A 453 -2.29 16.13 10.86
CA ALA A 453 -2.58 17.12 11.90
C ALA A 453 -3.13 18.44 11.33
N GLY A 454 -3.06 18.67 10.02
CA GLY A 454 -3.57 19.87 9.35
C GLY A 454 -2.50 20.88 8.92
N ALA A 455 -1.21 20.52 9.04
CA ALA A 455 -0.13 21.34 8.52
C ALA A 455 -0.14 21.40 6.99
N GLN A 456 0.50 22.44 6.45
CA GLN A 456 0.67 22.70 5.03
C GLN A 456 2.15 22.62 4.68
N ALA A 457 2.46 21.86 3.63
CA ALA A 457 3.82 21.74 3.10
C ALA A 457 4.01 22.67 1.90
N TYR A 458 5.16 23.32 1.81
CA TYR A 458 5.59 24.12 0.66
C TYR A 458 6.84 23.48 0.08
N THR A 459 6.72 22.93 -1.13
CA THR A 459 7.74 22.10 -1.75
C THR A 459 8.26 22.70 -3.05
N LEU A 460 9.55 22.51 -3.30
CA LEU A 460 10.17 22.78 -4.60
C LEU A 460 10.97 21.55 -5.02
N VAL A 461 10.69 21.03 -6.22
CA VAL A 461 11.37 19.89 -6.83
C VAL A 461 12.03 20.33 -8.13
N GLU A 462 13.27 19.91 -8.34
CA GLU A 462 14.03 20.11 -9.59
C GLU A 462 14.71 18.77 -9.92
N ASP A 463 14.61 18.33 -11.18
CA ASP A 463 15.18 17.06 -11.67
C ASP A 463 14.84 15.82 -10.81
N GLY A 464 13.60 15.76 -10.32
CA GLY A 464 13.10 14.66 -9.50
C GLY A 464 13.61 14.64 -8.06
N VAL A 465 14.35 15.67 -7.62
CA VAL A 465 14.88 15.82 -6.27
C VAL A 465 14.11 16.91 -5.52
N LEU A 466 13.66 16.62 -4.30
CA LEU A 466 13.09 17.62 -3.39
C LEU A 466 14.20 18.60 -2.97
N LEU A 467 14.21 19.80 -3.55
CA LEU A 467 15.21 20.82 -3.24
C LEU A 467 14.92 21.55 -1.93
N HIS A 468 13.64 21.82 -1.66
CA HIS A 468 13.23 22.50 -0.45
C HIS A 468 11.85 22.05 0.01
N CYS A 469 11.67 21.98 1.33
CA CYS A 469 10.38 21.73 1.98
C CYS A 469 10.30 22.55 3.26
N GLY A 470 9.25 23.37 3.39
CA GLY A 470 8.94 24.13 4.60
C GLY A 470 7.51 23.88 5.06
N TRP A 471 7.26 23.99 6.36
CA TRP A 471 5.94 23.73 6.96
C TRP A 471 5.27 24.98 7.52
N THR A 472 3.94 24.98 7.48
CA THR A 472 3.07 25.97 8.13
C THR A 472 1.92 25.25 8.82
N SER A 473 1.55 25.64 10.04
CA SER A 473 0.43 25.03 10.79
C SER A 473 -0.25 26.04 11.72
N ARG A 474 -1.44 25.72 12.23
CA ARG A 474 -2.05 26.44 13.36
C ARG A 474 -1.62 25.81 14.69
N PRO A 475 -1.54 26.54 15.80
CA PRO A 475 -1.19 25.98 17.12
C PRO A 475 -2.08 24.80 17.53
N GLU A 476 -3.38 24.85 17.22
CA GLU A 476 -4.32 23.75 17.51
C GLU A 476 -4.01 22.46 16.72
N THR A 477 -3.28 22.60 15.61
CA THR A 477 -2.93 21.53 14.66
C THR A 477 -1.49 21.08 14.76
N THR A 478 -0.67 21.66 15.64
CA THR A 478 0.71 21.21 15.76
C THR A 478 0.77 19.86 16.46
N GLY A 479 1.16 18.82 15.71
CA GLY A 479 1.55 17.53 16.27
C GLY A 479 2.73 17.66 17.23
N SER A 480 3.06 16.57 17.93
CA SER A 480 4.01 16.45 19.06
C SER A 480 5.44 17.01 18.88
N ASN A 481 5.78 17.58 17.73
CA ASN A 481 7.08 18.21 17.46
C ASN A 481 7.06 19.75 17.62
N ALA A 482 5.91 20.38 17.85
CA ALA A 482 5.91 21.76 18.34
C ALA A 482 6.10 21.74 19.85
N ASP A 483 7.31 22.09 20.31
CA ASP A 483 7.61 22.25 21.72
C ASP A 483 6.53 23.06 22.47
N GLU A 484 6.32 22.69 23.74
CA GLU A 484 5.26 23.08 24.70
C GLU A 484 5.05 24.60 24.94
N ALA A 485 5.76 25.49 24.26
CA ALA A 485 5.71 26.94 24.45
C ALA A 485 5.09 27.71 23.27
N THR A 486 4.18 27.09 22.52
CA THR A 486 3.47 27.81 21.44
C THR A 486 2.32 28.64 22.03
N PRO A 487 2.20 29.94 21.74
CA PRO A 487 1.10 30.76 22.23
C PRO A 487 -0.25 30.12 21.87
N ALA A 488 -1.09 29.89 22.89
CA ALA A 488 -2.42 29.33 22.73
C ALA A 488 -3.39 30.42 22.25
N GLY A 489 -3.33 30.76 20.97
CA GLY A 489 -4.25 31.66 20.30
C GLY A 489 -4.82 31.02 19.03
N SER A 490 -6.15 31.02 18.88
CA SER A 490 -6.82 30.54 17.67
C SER A 490 -6.54 31.41 16.42
N SER A 491 -5.96 32.60 16.61
CA SER A 491 -5.54 33.54 15.56
C SER A 491 -4.05 33.52 15.23
N THR A 492 -3.29 32.52 15.70
CA THR A 492 -1.86 32.39 15.41
C THR A 492 -1.58 31.38 14.29
N CYS A 493 -0.59 31.65 13.44
CA CYS A 493 -0.03 30.71 12.49
C CYS A 493 1.46 30.46 12.79
N VAL A 494 1.94 29.22 12.65
CA VAL A 494 3.31 28.83 12.96
C VAL A 494 4.01 28.35 11.69
N ILE A 495 5.17 28.93 11.38
CA ILE A 495 6.05 28.56 10.28
C ILE A 495 7.29 27.88 10.88
N TRP A 496 7.64 26.68 10.40
CA TRP A 496 8.69 25.86 11.03
C TRP A 496 9.27 24.80 10.07
N ASP A 497 10.33 24.12 10.53
CA ASP A 497 11.12 23.03 9.88
C ASP A 497 11.35 23.24 8.38
N ASP A 498 12.53 23.74 8.04
CA ASP A 498 12.98 23.90 6.67
C ASP A 498 14.03 22.83 6.31
N PHE A 499 13.68 21.97 5.37
CA PHE A 499 14.65 21.11 4.69
C PHE A 499 15.13 21.79 3.41
N THR A 500 16.45 21.86 3.21
CA THR A 500 17.05 22.30 1.94
C THR A 500 18.14 21.34 1.49
N HIS A 501 17.94 20.71 0.33
CA HIS A 501 18.91 19.85 -0.31
C HIS A 501 20.16 20.67 -0.72
N PRO A 502 21.40 20.12 -0.64
CA PRO A 502 22.63 20.82 -1.03
C PRO A 502 22.58 21.49 -2.40
N LYS A 503 21.95 20.85 -3.39
CA LYS A 503 21.76 21.42 -4.75
C LYS A 503 20.91 22.71 -4.76
N GLY A 504 20.07 22.91 -3.75
CA GLY A 504 19.25 24.11 -3.58
C GLY A 504 19.87 25.16 -2.65
N ARG A 505 20.98 24.85 -1.97
CA ARG A 505 21.72 25.85 -1.19
C ARG A 505 22.25 26.93 -2.13
N SER A 506 22.44 28.14 -1.60
CA SER A 506 22.77 29.38 -2.33
C SER A 506 21.75 29.89 -3.38
N LYS A 507 20.68 29.15 -3.69
CA LYS A 507 19.59 29.63 -4.57
C LYS A 507 18.55 30.54 -3.87
N GLY A 508 18.78 30.93 -2.61
CA GLY A 508 17.84 31.77 -1.85
C GLY A 508 16.51 31.10 -1.49
N LEU A 509 16.39 29.77 -1.63
CA LEU A 509 15.12 29.05 -1.50
C LEU A 509 14.44 29.22 -0.14
N ILE A 510 15.22 29.25 0.95
CA ILE A 510 14.69 29.44 2.30
C ILE A 510 13.94 30.77 2.40
N LYS A 511 14.57 31.85 1.91
CA LYS A 511 13.97 33.19 1.92
C LYS A 511 12.71 33.22 1.07
N MET A 512 12.77 32.71 -0.17
CA MET A 512 11.62 32.69 -1.08
C MET A 512 10.45 31.87 -0.51
N CYS A 513 10.73 30.72 0.11
CA CYS A 513 9.72 29.88 0.75
C CYS A 513 9.12 30.57 1.99
N LEU A 514 9.96 31.21 2.81
CA LEU A 514 9.51 31.96 3.98
C LEU A 514 8.60 33.13 3.58
N GLU A 515 8.99 33.93 2.58
CA GLU A 515 8.18 35.03 2.05
C GLU A 515 6.83 34.52 1.53
N GLN A 516 6.80 33.42 0.77
CA GLN A 516 5.57 32.77 0.32
C GLN A 516 4.69 32.30 1.49
N ARG A 517 5.27 31.65 2.51
CA ARG A 517 4.53 31.15 3.68
C ARG A 517 3.98 32.29 4.53
N LEU A 518 4.74 33.38 4.71
CA LEU A 518 4.30 34.59 5.40
C LEU A 518 3.13 35.24 4.66
N HIS A 519 3.26 35.38 3.34
CA HIS A 519 2.19 35.90 2.49
C HIS A 519 0.91 35.06 2.62
N ASP A 520 1.00 33.74 2.41
CA ASP A 520 -0.17 32.84 2.48
C ASP A 520 -0.82 32.83 3.86
N ALA A 521 -0.02 32.87 4.94
CA ALA A 521 -0.54 32.94 6.30
C ALA A 521 -1.29 34.26 6.55
N ALA A 522 -0.77 35.38 6.06
CA ALA A 522 -1.36 36.71 6.23
C ALA A 522 -2.66 36.94 5.43
N MET A 523 -2.92 36.10 4.41
CA MET A 523 -4.15 36.11 3.62
C MET A 523 -5.30 35.34 4.27
N LEU A 524 -5.04 34.60 5.36
CA LEU A 524 -6.08 33.97 6.16
C LEU A 524 -6.70 35.02 7.08
N HIS A 525 -7.97 35.35 6.89
CA HIS A 525 -8.67 36.42 7.61
C HIS A 525 -8.72 36.21 9.13
N GLU A 526 -8.65 34.97 9.58
CA GLU A 526 -8.64 34.58 10.99
C GLU A 526 -7.26 34.67 11.65
N ILE A 527 -6.18 34.93 10.90
CA ILE A 527 -4.82 34.99 11.42
C ILE A 527 -4.44 36.44 11.70
N GLU A 528 -4.03 36.70 12.95
CA GLU A 528 -3.56 38.00 13.44
C GLU A 528 -2.05 37.99 13.70
N GLU A 529 -1.51 36.86 14.15
CA GLU A 529 -0.11 36.68 14.52
C GLU A 529 0.52 35.53 13.74
N ILE A 530 1.76 35.70 13.30
CA ILE A 530 2.57 34.66 12.66
C ILE A 530 3.86 34.47 13.47
N VAL A 531 4.13 33.23 13.87
CA VAL A 531 5.32 32.82 14.61
C VAL A 531 6.24 32.03 13.69
N VAL A 532 7.45 32.51 13.48
CA VAL A 532 8.49 31.80 12.71
C VAL A 532 9.47 31.13 13.67
N LYS A 533 9.50 29.81 13.68
CA LYS A 533 10.44 29.01 14.51
C LYS A 533 11.66 28.61 13.68
N CYS A 534 12.84 28.95 14.18
CA CYS A 534 14.11 28.66 13.54
C CYS A 534 15.02 27.85 14.47
N ASP A 535 15.70 26.84 13.93
CA ASP A 535 16.76 26.15 14.66
C ASP A 535 17.94 27.11 14.89
N ALA A 536 18.42 27.19 16.12
CA ALA A 536 19.53 28.05 16.53
C ALA A 536 20.87 27.57 15.92
N GLY A 537 21.09 27.91 14.66
CA GLY A 537 22.24 27.52 13.84
C GLY A 537 21.96 27.40 12.34
N GLY A 538 20.72 27.57 11.89
CA GLY A 538 20.37 27.58 10.47
C GLY A 538 20.68 28.91 9.77
N ASP A 539 21.02 28.85 8.48
CA ASP A 539 21.32 29.99 7.59
C ASP A 539 20.17 31.04 7.49
N LEU A 540 19.00 30.73 8.03
CA LEU A 540 17.80 31.56 8.07
C LEU A 540 18.05 32.90 8.78
N ILE A 541 18.93 32.93 9.79
CA ILE A 541 19.28 34.14 10.55
C ILE A 541 20.05 35.14 9.68
N ASN A 542 20.88 34.69 8.74
CA ASN A 542 21.70 35.59 7.93
C ASN A 542 20.88 36.28 6.83
N GLY A 543 19.84 35.64 6.30
CA GLY A 543 19.01 36.20 5.23
C GLY A 543 17.97 37.25 5.66
N LEU A 544 17.55 37.23 6.93
CA LEU A 544 16.63 38.22 7.50
C LEU A 544 17.37 39.50 7.93
N ASN A 545 18.64 39.39 8.35
CA ASN A 545 19.43 40.52 8.84
C ASN A 545 19.89 41.52 7.76
N GLU A 546 19.80 41.18 6.46
CA GLU A 546 20.31 42.05 5.38
C GLU A 546 19.32 43.13 4.89
N ARG A 547 18.09 43.20 5.42
CA ARG A 547 17.18 44.34 5.21
C ARG A 547 16.54 44.77 6.55
N LYS A 548 17.10 45.85 7.13
CA LYS A 548 16.59 46.65 8.26
C LYS A 548 16.43 45.91 9.61
N CYS A 549 17.49 45.92 10.42
CA CYS A 549 17.39 45.66 11.87
C CYS A 549 16.83 46.84 12.69
N ASP A 550 16.53 48.00 12.08
CA ASP A 550 15.98 49.13 12.84
C ASP A 550 14.44 49.11 12.99
N GLU A 551 13.74 48.19 12.31
CA GLU A 551 12.26 48.04 12.40
C GLU A 551 11.81 46.75 13.09
N TRP A 552 12.73 45.82 13.40
CA TRP A 552 12.43 44.62 14.18
C TRP A 552 12.68 44.93 15.64
N SER A 553 11.64 45.44 16.31
CA SER A 553 11.67 45.73 17.74
C SER A 553 12.11 44.47 18.53
N THR A 554 13.33 44.49 19.05
CA THR A 554 13.73 43.68 20.21
C THR A 554 13.12 44.22 21.52
N ALA A 555 12.24 45.22 21.46
CA ALA A 555 11.77 45.97 22.63
C ALA A 555 10.49 45.42 23.28
N ASP A 556 9.85 44.36 22.75
CA ASP A 556 8.75 43.66 23.43
C ASP A 556 8.97 42.13 23.47
N CYS A 557 10.22 41.70 23.59
CA CYS A 557 10.53 40.34 24.01
C CYS A 557 10.58 40.27 25.54
N ASP A 558 9.42 40.37 26.19
CA ASP A 558 9.32 39.86 27.56
C ASP A 558 9.43 38.32 27.48
N PRO A 559 10.43 37.70 28.14
CA PRO A 559 10.44 36.25 28.26
C PRO A 559 9.16 35.82 28.99
N LEU A 560 8.38 34.93 28.37
CA LEU A 560 7.25 34.28 29.04
C LEU A 560 7.72 33.73 30.41
N PRO A 561 6.97 33.98 31.50
CA PRO A 561 7.35 33.49 32.81
C PRO A 561 7.37 31.95 32.81
N THR A 562 8.50 31.39 33.26
CA THR A 562 8.67 29.95 33.51
C THR A 562 7.77 29.48 34.65
N PRO A 563 7.16 28.27 34.57
CA PRO A 563 6.67 27.56 35.75
C PRO A 563 7.81 27.08 36.66
#